data_AF-B4D7N1-F1
#
_entry.id   AF-B4D7N1-F1
#
_cell.length_a   1.000
_cell.length_b   1.000
_cell.length_c   1.000
_cell.angle_alpha   90.00
_cell.angle_beta   90.00
_cell.angle_gamma   90.00
#
_symmetry.space_group_name_H-M   'P 1'
#
loop_
_entity.id
_entity.type
_entity.pdbx_description
1 polymer ?
#
loop_
_entity_poly.entity_id
_entity_poly.type
_entity_poly.pdbx_seq_one_letter_code
_entity_poly.pdbx_strand_id
1 'polypeptide(L)'
;MLTVFCWGTYGIFLATGSEGMHDPANGRIKAFLFVGIAYFLAAVLAPLLILVFSGANWDYPVKGMALSLIAGIVGAVGALGALLAFGAKGNPAVVMTIIFAGAPVVNAIIALAVKPPAGGWASVPIPFWIGMVCAVLGGALVTKFKPAPPHGHKPAAATVPAQSPAEQKAATEQKAPAEQKA
;
A
#
# COMPACT_ATOMS: atom_id res chain seq x y z
N MET A 1 -15.22 12.46 -2.79
CA MET A 1 -14.42 12.66 -4.02
C MET A 1 -13.00 13.13 -3.74
N LEU A 2 -12.76 14.05 -2.79
CA LEU A 2 -11.40 14.43 -2.36
C LEU A 2 -10.52 13.22 -2.01
N THR A 3 -11.02 12.30 -1.17
CA THR A 3 -10.29 11.07 -0.80
C THR A 3 -9.90 10.24 -2.02
N VAL A 4 -10.82 10.04 -2.98
CA VAL A 4 -10.55 9.29 -4.22
C VAL A 4 -9.47 9.97 -5.04
N PHE A 5 -9.49 11.31 -5.11
CA PHE A 5 -8.47 12.08 -5.84
C PHE A 5 -7.09 11.98 -5.18
N CYS A 6 -6.99 12.20 -3.86
CA CYS A 6 -5.72 12.08 -3.13
C CYS A 6 -5.12 10.68 -3.25
N TRP A 7 -5.95 9.65 -3.09
CA TRP A 7 -5.52 8.26 -3.19
C TRP A 7 -5.24 7.81 -4.64
N GLY A 8 -5.97 8.34 -5.62
CA GLY A 8 -5.74 8.07 -7.04
C GLY A 8 -4.42 8.64 -7.55
N THR A 9 -4.02 9.82 -7.07
CA THR A 9 -2.75 10.46 -7.44
C THR A 9 -1.56 9.97 -6.61
N TYR A 10 -1.80 9.45 -5.41
CA TYR A 10 -0.77 8.94 -4.50
C TYR A 10 0.22 7.97 -5.15
N GLY A 11 -0.26 6.96 -5.89
CA GLY A 11 0.62 5.95 -6.49
C GLY A 11 1.61 6.55 -7.50
N ILE A 12 1.19 7.58 -8.23
CA ILE A 12 2.04 8.31 -9.18
C ILE A 12 3.08 9.12 -8.43
N PHE A 13 2.67 9.93 -7.44
CA PHE A 13 3.59 10.73 -6.64
C PHE A 13 4.60 9.87 -5.87
N LEU A 14 4.19 8.73 -5.34
CA LEU A 14 5.10 7.85 -4.60
C LEU A 14 6.09 7.15 -5.54
N ALA A 15 5.66 6.69 -6.71
CA ALA A 15 6.55 6.11 -7.70
C ALA A 15 7.59 7.13 -8.19
N THR A 16 7.14 8.31 -8.64
CA THR A 16 8.02 9.40 -9.08
C THR A 16 8.92 9.91 -7.94
N GLY A 17 8.38 10.05 -6.73
CA GLY A 17 9.15 10.44 -5.55
C GLY A 17 10.22 9.42 -5.18
N SER A 18 9.94 8.13 -5.33
CA SER A 18 10.92 7.05 -5.09
C SER A 18 12.06 7.07 -6.11
N GLU A 19 11.76 7.34 -7.38
CA GLU A 19 12.76 7.50 -8.45
C GLU A 19 13.62 8.75 -8.22
N GLY A 20 13.01 9.87 -7.81
CA GLY A 20 13.68 11.13 -7.51
C GLY A 20 14.61 11.10 -6.29
N MET A 21 14.60 10.03 -5.48
CA MET A 21 15.55 9.85 -4.38
C MET A 21 16.97 9.50 -4.85
N HIS A 22 17.15 9.17 -6.14
CA HIS A 22 18.43 8.84 -6.76
C HIS A 22 19.24 7.75 -6.01
N ASP A 23 18.54 6.85 -5.31
CA ASP A 23 19.11 5.73 -4.57
C ASP A 23 18.43 4.44 -5.05
N PRO A 24 19.10 3.65 -5.92
CA PRO A 24 18.52 2.43 -6.48
C PRO A 24 18.17 1.36 -5.43
N ALA A 25 18.87 1.33 -4.30
CA ALA A 25 18.66 0.35 -3.24
C ALA A 25 17.55 0.81 -2.28
N ASN A 26 17.63 2.04 -1.79
CA ASN A 26 16.82 2.52 -0.67
C ASN A 26 15.83 3.63 -1.02
N GLY A 27 15.79 4.13 -2.27
CA GLY A 27 14.97 5.27 -2.67
C GLY A 27 13.48 5.12 -2.33
N ARG A 28 12.93 3.91 -2.48
CA ARG A 28 11.55 3.57 -2.09
C ARG A 28 11.30 3.73 -0.59
N ILE A 29 12.19 3.21 0.25
CA ILE A 29 12.06 3.28 1.71
C ILE A 29 12.27 4.73 2.18
N LYS A 30 13.20 5.47 1.58
CA LYS A 30 13.41 6.90 1.83
C LYS A 30 12.15 7.71 1.46
N ALA A 31 11.54 7.46 0.31
CA ALA A 31 10.27 8.10 -0.06
C ALA A 31 9.14 7.74 0.90
N PHE A 32 9.04 6.48 1.32
CA PHE A 32 8.03 6.05 2.30
C PHE A 32 8.22 6.67 3.68
N LEU A 33 9.46 6.98 4.09
CA LEU A 33 9.73 7.73 5.31
C LEU A 33 9.07 9.11 5.28
N PHE A 34 9.14 9.81 4.14
CA PHE A 34 8.44 11.10 3.96
C PHE A 34 6.92 10.95 3.96
N VAL A 35 6.39 9.82 3.47
CA VAL A 35 4.96 9.49 3.65
C VAL A 35 4.62 9.34 5.13
N GLY A 36 5.47 8.68 5.91
CA GLY A 36 5.33 8.57 7.37
C GLY A 36 5.32 9.94 8.08
N ILE A 37 6.22 10.85 7.68
CA ILE A 37 6.25 12.22 8.20
C ILE A 37 4.93 12.93 7.86
N ALA A 38 4.45 12.84 6.61
CA ALA A 38 3.18 13.43 6.21
C ALA A 38 2.01 12.85 7.02
N TYR A 39 2.02 11.55 7.32
CA TYR A 39 1.03 10.90 8.18
C TYR A 39 1.06 11.44 9.61
N PHE A 40 2.24 11.68 10.18
CA PHE A 40 2.33 12.32 11.49
C PHE A 40 1.69 13.72 11.47
N LEU A 41 2.04 14.55 10.48
CA LEU A 41 1.47 15.90 10.35
C LEU A 41 -0.06 15.86 10.19
N ALA A 42 -0.57 15.01 9.31
CA ALA A 42 -1.99 14.97 8.97
C ALA A 42 -2.84 14.17 9.96
N ALA A 43 -2.31 13.10 10.57
CA ALA A 43 -3.06 12.20 11.46
C ALA A 43 -2.83 12.49 12.95
N VAL A 44 -1.82 13.28 13.30
CA VAL A 44 -1.58 13.72 14.70
C VAL A 44 -1.83 15.21 14.84
N LEU A 45 -1.12 16.06 14.10
CA LEU A 45 -1.21 17.51 14.32
C LEU A 45 -2.57 18.08 13.90
N ALA A 46 -3.11 17.68 12.74
CA ALA A 46 -4.39 18.20 12.29
C ALA A 46 -5.57 17.82 13.24
N PRO A 47 -5.74 16.55 13.66
CA PRO A 47 -6.76 16.22 14.65
C PRO A 47 -6.52 16.92 15.98
N LEU A 48 -5.28 17.01 16.46
CA LEU A 48 -4.97 17.70 17.71
C LEU A 48 -5.42 19.16 17.68
N LEU A 49 -5.11 19.90 16.61
CA LEU A 49 -5.56 21.27 16.41
C LEU A 49 -7.09 21.35 16.39
N ILE A 50 -7.75 20.46 15.65
CA ILE A 50 -9.21 20.42 15.58
C ILE A 50 -9.82 20.20 16.97
N LEU A 51 -9.32 19.24 17.75
CA LEU A 51 -9.82 18.92 19.09
C LEU A 51 -9.64 20.08 20.07
N VAL A 52 -8.50 20.77 20.00
CA VAL A 52 -8.21 21.97 20.82
C VAL A 52 -9.20 23.08 20.46
N PHE A 53 -9.36 23.41 19.18
CA PHE A 53 -10.26 24.48 18.75
C PHE A 53 -11.74 24.14 18.93
N SER A 54 -12.11 22.86 18.91
CA SER A 54 -13.49 22.43 19.15
C SER A 54 -13.85 22.33 20.64
N GLY A 55 -12.91 22.57 21.57
CA GLY A 55 -13.13 22.42 23.00
C GLY A 55 -13.50 20.99 23.40
N ALA A 56 -12.90 19.99 22.75
CA ALA A 56 -13.23 18.58 22.97
C ALA A 56 -12.94 18.14 24.40
N ASN A 57 -13.71 17.17 24.89
CA ASN A 57 -13.32 16.43 26.08
C ASN A 57 -12.16 15.48 25.76
N TRP A 58 -11.22 15.37 26.67
CA TRP A 58 -10.02 14.51 26.53
C TRP A 58 -10.21 13.15 27.20
N ASP A 59 -11.47 12.77 27.43
CA ASP A 59 -11.81 11.45 27.95
C ASP A 59 -11.84 10.45 26.80
N TYR A 60 -10.93 9.48 26.84
CA TYR A 60 -10.79 8.48 25.80
C TYR A 60 -11.08 7.07 26.35
N PRO A 61 -12.16 6.42 25.90
CA PRO A 61 -12.41 5.04 26.25
C PRO A 61 -11.30 4.10 25.73
N VAL A 62 -10.72 3.28 26.61
CA VAL A 62 -9.60 2.37 26.28
C VAL A 62 -9.89 1.48 25.08
N LYS A 63 -11.11 0.95 24.98
CA LYS A 63 -11.54 0.12 23.85
C LYS A 63 -11.56 0.91 22.53
N GLY A 64 -11.98 2.17 22.57
CA GLY A 64 -11.97 3.07 21.42
C GLY A 64 -10.54 3.32 20.95
N MET A 65 -9.65 3.69 21.88
CA MET A 65 -8.24 3.92 21.58
C MET A 65 -7.56 2.68 20.98
N ALA A 66 -7.77 1.50 21.57
CA ALA A 66 -7.15 0.26 21.09
C ALA A 66 -7.60 -0.09 19.67
N LEU A 67 -8.90 0.00 19.36
CA LEU A 67 -9.43 -0.27 18.03
C LEU A 67 -8.96 0.78 17.00
N SER A 68 -8.88 2.05 17.39
CA SER A 68 -8.34 3.11 16.53
C SER A 68 -6.85 2.91 16.23
N LEU A 69 -6.06 2.48 17.22
CA LEU A 69 -4.66 2.17 17.03
C LEU A 69 -4.47 0.98 16.09
N ILE A 70 -5.24 -0.11 16.28
CA ILE A 70 -5.23 -1.27 15.38
C ILE A 70 -5.60 -0.83 13.96
N ALA A 71 -6.64 0.00 13.80
CA ALA A 71 -7.02 0.51 12.50
C ALA A 71 -5.88 1.31 11.83
N GLY A 72 -5.17 2.15 12.58
CA GLY A 72 -4.00 2.88 12.10
C GLY A 72 -2.86 1.96 11.67
N ILE A 73 -2.54 0.92 12.46
CA ILE A 73 -1.52 -0.07 12.14
C ILE A 73 -1.88 -0.83 10.85
N VAL A 74 -3.12 -1.31 10.73
CA VAL A 74 -3.59 -2.01 9.52
C VAL A 74 -3.45 -1.12 8.28
N GLY A 75 -3.80 0.16 8.39
CA GLY A 75 -3.62 1.14 7.31
C GLY A 75 -2.14 1.35 6.93
N ALA A 76 -1.26 1.50 7.92
CA ALA A 76 0.17 1.69 7.70
C ALA A 76 0.83 0.45 7.06
N VAL A 77 0.48 -0.75 7.51
CA VAL A 77 0.92 -2.02 6.93
C VAL A 77 0.44 -2.16 5.49
N GLY A 78 -0.82 -1.78 5.20
CA GLY A 78 -1.34 -1.77 3.83
C GLY A 78 -0.57 -0.82 2.90
N ALA A 79 -0.22 0.38 3.38
CA ALA A 79 0.58 1.34 2.62
C ALA A 79 2.01 0.83 2.34
N LEU A 80 2.63 0.17 3.33
CA LEU A 80 3.93 -0.50 3.15
C LEU A 80 3.84 -1.65 2.14
N GLY A 81 2.76 -2.43 2.16
CA GLY A 81 2.47 -3.46 1.18
C GLY A 81 2.42 -2.93 -0.26
N ALA A 82 1.79 -1.76 -0.47
CA ALA A 82 1.77 -1.10 -1.78
C ALA A 82 3.19 -0.71 -2.26
N LEU A 83 4.05 -0.21 -1.36
CA LEU A 83 5.44 0.12 -1.65
C LEU A 83 6.25 -1.14 -2.04
N LEU A 84 6.08 -2.23 -1.28
CA LEU A 84 6.71 -3.52 -1.56
C LEU A 84 6.26 -4.07 -2.93
N ALA A 85 4.99 -3.91 -3.28
CA ALA A 85 4.45 -4.32 -4.58
C ALA A 85 5.06 -3.53 -5.76
N PHE A 86 5.26 -2.21 -5.62
CA PHE A 86 6.03 -1.43 -6.60
C PHE A 86 7.46 -1.96 -6.70
N GLY A 87 8.03 -2.34 -5.56
CA GLY A 87 9.35 -2.90 -5.48
C GLY A 87 9.54 -4.26 -6.16
N ALA A 88 8.48 -5.05 -6.27
CA ALA A 88 8.44 -6.28 -7.05
C ALA A 88 8.20 -6.05 -8.56
N LYS A 89 8.46 -4.83 -9.07
CA LYS A 89 8.17 -4.37 -10.44
C LYS A 89 6.68 -4.31 -10.77
N GLY A 90 5.82 -4.17 -9.77
CA GLY A 90 4.40 -3.91 -9.97
C GLY A 90 4.18 -2.54 -10.60
N ASN A 91 3.36 -2.47 -11.66
CA ASN A 91 2.98 -1.19 -12.27
C ASN A 91 2.10 -0.41 -11.27
N PRO A 92 2.43 0.86 -10.93
CA PRO A 92 1.66 1.63 -9.96
C PRO A 92 0.17 1.72 -10.28
N ALA A 93 -0.20 1.95 -11.54
CA ALA A 93 -1.61 2.03 -11.94
C ALA A 93 -2.36 0.71 -11.71
N VAL A 94 -1.71 -0.43 -11.97
CA VAL A 94 -2.27 -1.77 -11.72
C VAL A 94 -2.45 -2.04 -10.24
N VAL A 95 -1.40 -1.79 -9.44
CA VAL A 95 -1.43 -2.03 -7.99
C VAL A 95 -2.51 -1.17 -7.33
N MET A 96 -2.60 0.13 -7.68
CA MET A 96 -3.63 1.01 -7.14
C MET A 96 -5.04 0.57 -7.57
N THR A 97 -5.22 0.13 -8.82
CA THR A 97 -6.51 -0.37 -9.32
C THR A 97 -6.97 -1.61 -8.54
N ILE A 98 -6.07 -2.58 -8.30
CA ILE A 98 -6.39 -3.79 -7.53
C ILE A 98 -6.77 -3.42 -6.09
N ILE A 99 -6.00 -2.54 -5.44
CA ILE A 99 -6.27 -2.10 -4.07
C ILE A 99 -7.64 -1.42 -3.97
N PHE A 100 -7.96 -0.48 -4.86
CA PHE A 100 -9.22 0.27 -4.78
C PHE A 100 -10.44 -0.49 -5.28
N ALA A 101 -10.27 -1.49 -6.16
CA ALA A 101 -11.34 -2.41 -6.52
C ALA A 101 -11.59 -3.44 -5.39
N GLY A 102 -10.53 -3.92 -4.75
CA GLY A 102 -10.61 -4.98 -3.74
C GLY A 102 -10.99 -4.50 -2.34
N ALA A 103 -10.51 -3.33 -1.90
CA ALA A 103 -10.75 -2.83 -0.55
C ALA A 103 -12.25 -2.69 -0.20
N PRO A 104 -13.11 -2.15 -1.06
CA PRO A 104 -14.56 -2.11 -0.80
C PRO A 104 -15.18 -3.51 -0.65
N VAL A 105 -14.72 -4.50 -1.42
CA VAL A 105 -15.20 -5.88 -1.38
C VAL A 105 -14.82 -6.54 -0.05
N VAL A 106 -13.56 -6.41 0.37
CA VAL A 106 -13.09 -6.94 1.66
C VAL A 106 -13.85 -6.29 2.81
N ASN A 107 -14.01 -4.97 2.78
CA ASN A 107 -14.76 -4.24 3.81
C ASN A 107 -16.22 -4.70 3.87
N ALA A 108 -16.87 -4.87 2.72
CA ALA A 108 -18.24 -5.37 2.61
C ALA A 108 -18.42 -6.76 3.25
N ILE A 109 -17.53 -7.71 2.93
CA ILE A 109 -17.57 -9.07 3.46
C ILE A 109 -17.35 -9.07 4.98
N ILE A 110 -16.34 -8.34 5.46
CA ILE A 110 -16.05 -8.25 6.90
C ILE A 110 -17.23 -7.59 7.64
N ALA A 111 -17.82 -6.53 7.08
CA ALA A 111 -18.97 -5.86 7.68
C ALA A 111 -20.17 -6.81 7.83
N LEU A 112 -20.47 -7.60 6.79
CA LEU A 112 -21.52 -8.62 6.83
C LEU A 112 -21.22 -9.76 7.81
N ALA A 113 -19.95 -10.12 7.98
CA ALA A 113 -19.54 -11.15 8.93
C ALA A 113 -19.63 -10.66 10.40
N VAL A 114 -19.21 -9.43 10.67
CA VAL A 114 -19.19 -8.85 12.03
C VAL A 114 -20.58 -8.42 12.49
N LYS A 115 -21.41 -7.89 11.59
CA LYS A 115 -22.79 -7.48 11.85
C LYS A 115 -23.72 -8.13 10.83
N PRO A 116 -24.04 -9.42 11.01
CA PRO A 116 -24.91 -10.13 10.08
C PRO A 116 -26.30 -9.48 10.04
N PRO A 117 -26.91 -9.35 8.85
CA PRO A 117 -28.28 -8.85 8.73
C PRO A 117 -29.27 -9.73 9.49
N ALA A 118 -30.35 -9.14 10.01
CA ALA A 118 -31.36 -9.87 10.78
C ALA A 118 -31.99 -11.05 10.01
N GLY A 119 -32.04 -10.98 8.68
CA GLY A 119 -32.51 -12.07 7.80
C GLY A 119 -31.40 -12.96 7.22
N GLY A 120 -30.18 -12.90 7.78
CA GLY A 120 -29.01 -13.60 7.27
C GLY A 120 -28.50 -13.03 5.94
N TRP A 121 -27.50 -13.70 5.35
CA TRP A 121 -26.81 -13.22 4.14
C TRP A 121 -27.71 -13.19 2.90
N ALA A 122 -28.75 -14.02 2.87
CA ALA A 122 -29.76 -14.04 1.82
C ALA A 122 -30.67 -12.80 1.82
N SER A 123 -30.72 -12.05 2.93
CA SER A 123 -31.49 -10.80 3.01
C SER A 123 -30.74 -9.58 2.43
N VAL A 124 -29.47 -9.76 2.04
CA VAL A 124 -28.69 -8.70 1.39
C VAL A 124 -29.23 -8.49 -0.04
N PRO A 125 -29.57 -7.25 -0.44
CA PRO A 125 -30.12 -6.98 -1.75
C PRO A 125 -29.23 -7.50 -2.89
N ILE A 126 -29.83 -8.17 -3.88
CA ILE A 126 -29.12 -8.70 -5.05
C ILE A 126 -28.23 -7.64 -5.75
N PRO A 127 -28.66 -6.36 -5.92
CA PRO A 127 -27.81 -5.33 -6.52
C PRO A 127 -26.46 -5.12 -5.82
N PHE A 128 -26.37 -5.37 -4.50
CA PHE A 128 -25.11 -5.27 -3.76
C PHE A 128 -24.09 -6.31 -4.21
N TRP A 129 -24.54 -7.56 -4.38
CA TRP A 129 -23.71 -8.65 -4.89
C TRP A 129 -23.25 -8.39 -6.33
N ILE A 130 -24.16 -7.90 -7.18
CA ILE A 130 -23.84 -7.48 -8.54
C ILE A 130 -22.77 -6.39 -8.51
N GLY A 131 -22.92 -5.36 -7.66
CA GLY A 131 -21.95 -4.28 -7.51
C GLY A 131 -20.54 -4.78 -7.13
N MET A 132 -20.44 -5.74 -6.21
CA MET A 132 -19.15 -6.35 -5.86
C MET A 132 -18.52 -7.11 -7.03
N VAL A 133 -19.31 -7.91 -7.75
CA VAL A 133 -18.82 -8.61 -8.94
C VAL A 133 -18.36 -7.61 -10.00
N CYS A 134 -19.13 -6.55 -10.25
CA CYS A 134 -18.76 -5.49 -11.17
C CYS A 134 -17.48 -4.76 -10.74
N ALA A 135 -17.26 -4.53 -9.45
CA ALA A 135 -16.03 -3.91 -8.94
C ALA A 135 -14.79 -4.79 -9.22
N VAL A 136 -14.90 -6.09 -8.92
CA VAL A 136 -13.82 -7.06 -9.20
C VAL A 136 -13.55 -7.16 -10.69
N LEU A 137 -14.60 -7.29 -11.51
CA LEU A 137 -14.47 -7.37 -12.96
C LEU A 137 -13.90 -6.08 -13.55
N GLY A 138 -14.36 -4.91 -13.10
CA GLY A 138 -13.83 -3.61 -13.51
C GLY A 138 -12.35 -3.47 -13.19
N GLY A 139 -11.94 -3.83 -11.98
CA GLY A 139 -10.52 -3.86 -11.60
C GLY A 139 -9.68 -4.82 -12.44
N ALA A 140 -10.22 -6.01 -12.75
CA ALA A 140 -9.57 -6.98 -13.62
C ALA A 140 -9.44 -6.47 -15.07
N LEU A 141 -10.48 -5.83 -15.61
CA LEU A 141 -10.47 -5.24 -16.96
C LEU A 141 -9.44 -4.12 -17.07
N VAL A 142 -9.43 -3.17 -16.12
CA VAL A 142 -8.46 -2.06 -16.11
C VAL A 142 -7.02 -2.57 -15.98
N THR A 143 -6.81 -3.63 -15.20
CA THR A 143 -5.50 -4.26 -15.06
C THR A 143 -5.07 -4.99 -16.33
N LYS A 144 -5.98 -5.75 -16.94
CA LYS A 144 -5.71 -6.59 -18.13
C LYS A 144 -5.51 -5.75 -19.39
N PHE A 145 -6.32 -4.70 -19.57
CA PHE A 145 -6.33 -3.84 -20.75
C PHE A 145 -5.59 -2.52 -20.52
N LYS A 146 -4.65 -2.47 -19.57
CA LYS A 146 -3.81 -1.29 -19.36
C LYS A 146 -3.09 -0.91 -20.67
N PRO A 147 -3.07 0.38 -21.06
CA PRO A 147 -2.38 0.79 -22.29
C PRO A 147 -0.91 0.40 -22.28
N ALA A 148 -0.38 0.00 -23.45
CA ALA A 148 1.04 -0.16 -23.62
C ALA A 148 1.75 1.18 -23.34
N PRO A 149 2.95 1.17 -22.74
CA PRO A 149 3.73 2.40 -22.58
C PRO A 149 3.85 3.10 -23.95
N PRO A 150 3.72 4.43 -24.02
CA PRO A 150 3.88 5.17 -25.26
C PRO A 150 5.20 4.77 -25.93
N HIS A 151 5.14 4.36 -27.20
CA HIS A 151 6.33 4.13 -28.01
C HIS A 151 7.13 5.43 -28.06
N GLY A 152 8.38 5.38 -27.57
CA GLY A 152 9.32 6.49 -27.71
C GLY A 152 9.64 7.22 -26.41
N HIS A 153 9.78 6.53 -25.28
CA HIS A 153 11.06 6.56 -24.57
C HIS A 153 11.43 5.09 -24.39
N LYS A 154 12.56 4.68 -24.98
CA LYS A 154 13.21 3.41 -24.65
C LYS A 154 13.12 3.29 -23.13
N PRO A 155 12.52 2.24 -22.54
CA PRO A 155 12.83 1.94 -21.15
C PRO A 155 14.35 1.93 -21.16
N ALA A 156 14.98 2.91 -20.50
CA ALA A 156 16.39 2.78 -20.19
C ALA A 156 16.39 1.40 -19.57
N ALA A 157 16.96 0.45 -20.32
CA ALA A 157 16.97 -0.94 -19.93
C ALA A 157 17.36 -0.85 -18.47
N ALA A 158 16.56 -1.43 -17.58
CA ALA A 158 17.03 -1.68 -16.25
C ALA A 158 18.30 -2.48 -16.49
N THR A 159 19.42 -1.75 -16.54
CA THR A 159 20.76 -2.25 -16.44
C THR A 159 20.65 -2.84 -15.08
N VAL A 160 20.36 -4.14 -15.07
CA VAL A 160 20.99 -5.04 -14.14
C VAL A 160 22.41 -4.50 -14.01
N PRO A 161 22.80 -3.89 -12.88
CA PRO A 161 24.19 -3.98 -12.56
C PRO A 161 24.34 -5.47 -12.34
N ALA A 162 24.90 -6.14 -13.35
CA ALA A 162 25.56 -7.40 -13.18
C ALA A 162 26.28 -7.33 -11.84
N GLN A 163 26.02 -8.32 -11.00
CA GLN A 163 26.79 -8.51 -9.78
C GLN A 163 28.26 -8.34 -10.17
N SER A 164 28.91 -7.33 -9.60
CA SER A 164 30.34 -7.16 -9.81
C SER A 164 31.01 -8.45 -9.31
N PRO A 165 31.91 -9.10 -10.08
CA PRO A 165 32.57 -10.36 -9.69
C PRO A 165 33.25 -10.34 -8.32
N ALA A 166 33.42 -9.16 -7.71
CA ALA A 166 33.90 -8.96 -6.35
C ALA A 166 32.94 -9.52 -5.27
N GLU A 167 31.62 -9.46 -5.46
CA GLU A 167 30.65 -9.87 -4.43
C GLU A 167 30.44 -11.40 -4.37
N GLN A 168 30.74 -12.09 -5.47
CA GLN A 168 30.63 -13.55 -5.55
C GLN A 168 31.86 -14.26 -4.94
N LYS A 169 33.02 -13.59 -4.91
CA LYS A 169 34.22 -14.09 -4.25
C LYS A 169 34.12 -13.98 -2.72
N ALA A 170 33.53 -12.89 -2.21
CA ALA A 170 33.29 -12.69 -0.78
C ALA A 170 32.28 -13.70 -0.19
N ALA A 171 31.23 -14.04 -0.95
CA ALA A 171 30.23 -15.02 -0.50
C ALA A 171 30.73 -16.48 -0.52
N THR A 172 31.79 -16.77 -1.28
CA THR A 172 32.39 -18.13 -1.34
C THR A 172 33.38 -18.35 -0.19
N GLU A 173 34.11 -17.31 0.21
CA GLU A 173 35.13 -17.41 1.27
C GLU A 173 34.53 -17.45 2.68
N GLN A 174 33.35 -16.85 2.88
CA GLN A 174 32.69 -16.78 4.19
C GLN A 174 31.83 -18.01 4.53
N LYS A 175 31.73 -18.99 3.61
CA LYS A 175 30.97 -20.23 3.80
C LYS A 175 31.82 -21.49 4.01
N ALA A 176 33.14 -21.36 4.11
CA ALA A 176 34.00 -22.48 4.50
C ALA A 176 33.74 -22.86 5.97
N PRO A 177 33.30 -24.09 6.29
CA PRO A 177 33.21 -24.54 7.67
C PRO A 177 34.61 -24.59 8.27
N ALA A 178 34.76 -24.03 9.46
CA ALA A 178 35.91 -24.28 10.30
C ALA A 178 35.93 -25.77 10.68
N GLU A 179 36.62 -26.59 9.90
CA GLU A 179 37.01 -27.94 10.32
C GLU A 179 38.31 -27.84 11.10
N GLN A 180 38.15 -27.89 12.42
CA GLN A 180 39.21 -27.95 13.40
C GLN A 180 39.59 -29.42 13.65
N LYS A 181 40.90 -29.70 13.60
CA LYS A 181 41.65 -30.77 14.29
C LYS A 181 41.53 -32.21 13.77
N ALA A 182 42.64 -32.72 13.23
CA ALA A 182 43.63 -33.45 14.02
C ALA A 182 45.04 -33.28 13.41
#